data_AF-A0A0E2B1J7-F1
#
_entry.id   AF-A0A0E2B1J7-F1
#
_cell.length_a   1.000
_cell.length_b   1.000
_cell.length_c   1.000
_cell.angle_alpha   90.00
_cell.angle_beta   90.00
_cell.angle_gamma   90.00
#
_symmetry.space_group_name_H-M   'P 1'
#
loop_
_entity.id
_entity.type
_entity.pdbx_description
1 polymer ?
#
loop_
_entity_poly.entity_id
_entity_poly.type
_entity_poly.pdbx_seq_one_letter_code
_entity_poly.pdbx_strand_id
1 'polypeptide(L)'
;MKQKYKLGTVIAQRELRIQFGETKYEIKILIGKPQLHPPPDLDWFCPFQILGIAGEHISSKIFIGIGFDAIDAIRQATVLAGAFLSSYLRKHPELKRVNPKDLNLPEVTSLSRIRWEEFLRKFRKKNFTVEWKCNSSESESWIQNE
;
A
#
# COMPACT_ATOMS: atom_id res chain seq x y z
N MET A 1 23.51 1.19 -0.26
CA MET A 1 23.24 0.06 -1.18
C MET A 1 22.67 0.61 -2.48
N LYS A 2 23.24 0.28 -3.64
CA LYS A 2 22.66 0.67 -4.94
C LYS A 2 21.31 -0.02 -5.10
N GLN A 3 20.29 0.75 -5.46
CA GLN A 3 18.93 0.26 -5.60
C GLN A 3 18.84 -0.63 -6.84
N LYS A 4 18.59 -1.94 -6.66
CA LYS A 4 18.57 -2.95 -7.74
C LYS A 4 17.43 -2.75 -8.73
N TYR A 5 16.29 -2.22 -8.27
CA TYR A 5 15.07 -2.05 -9.06
C TYR A 5 14.77 -0.57 -9.27
N LYS A 6 14.23 -0.24 -10.45
CA LYS A 6 13.76 1.10 -10.81
C LYS A 6 12.23 1.07 -10.90
N LEU A 7 11.56 2.19 -10.58
CA LEU A 7 10.11 2.30 -10.72
C LEU A 7 9.65 2.13 -12.18
N GLY A 8 10.44 2.63 -13.14
CA GLY A 8 10.09 2.58 -14.56
C GLY A 8 8.86 3.44 -14.88
N THR A 9 8.09 3.03 -15.88
CA THR A 9 6.84 3.70 -16.27
C THR A 9 5.77 3.49 -15.20
N VAL A 10 5.24 4.57 -14.63
CA VAL A 10 4.11 4.50 -13.69
C VAL A 10 2.83 4.20 -14.46
N ILE A 11 2.10 3.16 -14.03
CA ILE A 11 0.83 2.74 -14.64
C ILE A 11 -0.38 3.01 -13.73
N ALA A 12 -0.15 3.22 -12.44
CA ALA A 12 -1.19 3.61 -11.50
C ALA A 12 -0.61 4.44 -10.36
N GLN A 13 -1.45 5.28 -9.77
CA GLN A 13 -1.12 6.12 -8.64
C GLN A 13 -2.26 6.07 -7.63
N ARG A 14 -1.93 6.13 -6.34
CA ARG A 14 -2.88 6.34 -5.25
C ARG A 14 -2.38 7.45 -4.35
N GLU A 15 -3.30 8.28 -3.88
CA GLU A 15 -3.02 9.32 -2.89
C GLU A 15 -3.87 9.05 -1.66
N LEU A 16 -3.25 9.10 -0.49
CA LEU A 16 -3.90 8.95 0.80
C LEU A 16 -3.63 10.21 1.61
N ARG A 17 -4.70 10.82 2.12
CA ARG A 17 -4.62 11.92 3.07
C ARG A 17 -5.05 11.42 4.42
N ILE A 18 -4.20 11.64 5.42
CA ILE A 18 -4.45 11.18 6.77
C ILE A 18 -4.25 12.36 7.72
N GLN A 19 -5.14 12.52 8.69
CA GLN A 19 -5.04 13.58 9.69
C GLN A 19 -5.10 13.00 11.10
N PHE A 20 -4.15 13.38 11.95
CA PHE A 20 -4.11 13.07 13.38
C PHE A 20 -4.07 14.38 14.18
N GLY A 21 -5.16 14.70 14.86
CA GLY A 21 -5.33 16.02 15.49
C GLY A 21 -5.12 17.12 14.45
N GLU A 22 -4.11 17.95 14.66
CA GLU A 22 -3.74 19.04 13.73
C GLU A 22 -2.74 18.60 12.64
N THR A 23 -2.12 17.44 12.79
CA THR A 23 -1.08 16.98 11.85
C THR A 23 -1.71 16.30 10.65
N LYS A 24 -1.28 16.69 9.44
CA LYS A 24 -1.75 16.14 8.17
C LYS A 24 -0.62 15.47 7.42
N TYR A 25 -0.91 14.32 6.83
CA TYR A 25 0.00 13.51 6.03
C TYR A 25 -0.61 13.34 4.65
N GLU A 26 0.19 13.58 3.63
CA GLU A 26 -0.15 13.25 2.24
C GLU A 26 0.81 12.17 1.76
N ILE A 27 0.27 10.97 1.57
CA ILE A 27 1.03 9.79 1.15
C ILE A 27 0.67 9.49 -0.29
N LYS A 28 1.69 9.31 -1.14
CA LYS A 28 1.52 8.99 -2.55
C LYS A 28 2.16 7.65 -2.86
N ILE A 29 1.38 6.72 -3.39
CA ILE A 29 1.83 5.41 -3.83
C ILE A 29 1.88 5.42 -5.36
N LEU A 30 3.04 5.13 -5.92
CA LEU A 30 3.24 4.99 -7.36
C LEU A 30 3.44 3.52 -7.68
N ILE A 31 2.68 2.98 -8.63
CA ILE A 31 2.79 1.61 -9.12
C ILE A 31 3.41 1.65 -10.52
N GLY A 32 4.58 1.04 -10.65
CA GLY A 32 5.28 0.90 -11.92
C GLY A 32 4.76 -0.25 -12.76
N LYS A 33 5.08 -0.23 -14.05
CA LYS A 33 4.72 -1.28 -15.00
C LYS A 33 5.37 -2.60 -14.57
N PRO A 34 4.62 -3.72 -14.51
CA PRO A 34 5.18 -5.02 -14.20
C PRO A 34 6.20 -5.45 -15.27
N GLN A 35 7.23 -6.16 -14.83
CA GLN A 35 8.35 -6.63 -15.63
C GLN A 35 8.66 -8.09 -15.29
N LEU A 36 9.20 -8.83 -16.25
CA LEU A 36 9.73 -10.17 -16.00
C LEU A 36 11.02 -10.06 -15.19
N HIS A 37 11.18 -10.91 -14.18
CA HIS A 37 12.46 -11.03 -13.49
C HIS A 37 13.50 -11.63 -14.46
N PRO A 38 14.76 -11.18 -14.42
CA PRO A 38 15.81 -11.85 -15.18
C PRO A 38 16.01 -13.30 -14.68
N PRO A 39 16.39 -14.24 -15.57
CA PRO A 39 16.70 -15.62 -15.19
C PRO A 39 17.69 -15.70 -14.02
N PRO A 40 17.60 -16.72 -13.15
CA PRO A 40 16.80 -17.95 -13.29
C PRO A 40 15.33 -17.83 -12.84
N ASP A 41 14.94 -16.70 -12.25
CA ASP A 41 13.57 -16.50 -11.79
C ASP A 41 12.68 -16.18 -12.99
N LEU A 42 11.62 -16.97 -13.21
CA LEU A 42 10.66 -16.78 -14.31
C LEU A 42 9.42 -15.97 -13.89
N ASP A 43 9.37 -15.53 -12.63
CA ASP A 43 8.24 -14.79 -12.06
C ASP A 43 8.21 -13.34 -12.56
N TRP A 44 7.02 -12.73 -12.52
CA TRP A 44 6.84 -11.31 -12.76
C TRP A 44 7.04 -10.52 -11.47
N PHE A 45 7.54 -9.29 -11.59
CA PHE A 45 7.55 -8.34 -10.49
C PHE A 45 6.96 -7.00 -10.91
N CYS A 46 6.32 -6.32 -9.96
CA CYS A 46 5.77 -4.99 -10.13
C CYS A 46 6.46 -4.05 -9.13
N PRO A 47 7.26 -3.08 -9.61
CA PRO A 47 7.89 -2.11 -8.73
C PRO A 47 6.86 -1.09 -8.24
N PHE A 48 7.01 -0.65 -7.00
CA PHE A 48 6.20 0.43 -6.44
C PHE A 48 7.01 1.32 -5.49
N GLN A 49 6.52 2.53 -5.27
CA GLN A 49 7.16 3.53 -4.43
C GLN A 49 6.12 4.19 -3.53
N ILE A 50 6.51 4.50 -2.29
CA ILE A 50 5.67 5.20 -1.33
C ILE A 50 6.36 6.52 -0.96
N LEU A 51 5.67 7.64 -1.14
CA LEU A 51 6.17 8.99 -0.90
C LEU A 51 5.35 9.67 0.21
N GLY A 52 5.93 10.66 0.87
CA GLY A 52 5.17 11.55 1.78
C GLY A 52 4.98 11.02 3.21
N ILE A 53 5.81 10.07 3.62
CA ILE A 53 5.84 9.55 4.98
C ILE A 53 6.82 10.38 5.83
N ALA A 54 6.34 10.97 6.93
CA ALA A 54 7.16 11.83 7.77
C ALA A 54 8.26 11.05 8.51
N GLY A 55 9.47 11.59 8.54
CA GLY A 55 10.59 11.03 9.30
C GLY A 55 11.19 9.73 8.73
N GLU A 56 10.70 9.20 7.61
CA GLU A 56 11.33 8.08 6.91
C GLU A 56 11.83 8.47 5.52
N HIS A 57 13.05 8.05 5.18
CA HIS A 57 13.63 8.18 3.83
C HIS A 57 13.05 7.15 2.85
N ILE A 58 11.72 7.05 2.74
CA ILE A 58 11.06 6.13 1.79
C ILE A 58 10.85 6.82 0.44
N SER A 59 10.91 8.15 0.39
CA SER A 59 10.73 8.91 -0.85
C SER A 59 11.67 8.51 -1.98
N SER A 60 12.82 7.89 -1.67
CA SER A 60 13.78 7.36 -2.65
C SER A 60 13.75 5.83 -2.77
N LYS A 61 12.94 5.11 -1.98
CA LYS A 61 12.94 3.64 -1.91
C LYS A 61 11.92 3.00 -2.86
N ILE A 62 12.39 2.14 -3.76
CA ILE A 62 11.57 1.27 -4.62
C ILE A 62 11.43 -0.11 -3.96
N PHE A 63 10.19 -0.56 -3.85
CA PHE A 63 9.80 -1.89 -3.42
C PHE A 63 9.30 -2.69 -4.63
N ILE A 64 9.14 -4.00 -4.47
CA ILE A 64 8.60 -4.88 -5.52
C ILE A 64 7.54 -5.81 -4.92
N GLY A 65 6.47 -6.06 -5.67
CA GLY A 65 5.60 -7.21 -5.48
C GLY A 65 5.91 -8.28 -6.52
N ILE A 66 6.07 -9.53 -6.09
CA ILE A 66 6.36 -10.67 -6.98
C ILE A 66 5.07 -11.46 -7.17
N GLY A 67 4.76 -11.81 -8.42
CA GLY A 67 3.61 -12.61 -8.78
C GLY A 67 3.93 -13.59 -9.91
N PHE A 68 3.08 -14.61 -10.07
CA PHE A 68 3.24 -15.60 -11.13
C PHE A 68 3.11 -14.97 -12.53
N ASP A 69 2.20 -14.00 -12.67
CA ASP A 69 2.00 -13.21 -13.87
C ASP A 69 2.00 -11.70 -13.55
N ALA A 70 1.88 -10.88 -14.59
CA ALA A 70 1.88 -9.43 -14.48
C ALA A 70 0.72 -8.88 -13.61
N ILE A 71 -0.47 -9.50 -13.68
CA ILE A 71 -1.66 -9.05 -12.95
C ILE A 71 -1.51 -9.40 -11.47
N ASP A 72 -1.05 -10.61 -11.16
CA ASP A 72 -0.75 -11.02 -9.80
C ASP A 72 0.37 -10.16 -9.21
N ALA A 73 1.41 -9.82 -9.97
CA ALA A 73 2.48 -8.93 -9.50
C ALA A 73 1.94 -7.54 -9.11
N ILE A 74 1.04 -6.95 -9.91
CA ILE A 74 0.36 -5.68 -9.57
C ILE A 74 -0.48 -5.83 -8.29
N ARG A 75 -1.25 -6.91 -8.19
CA ARG A 75 -2.06 -7.21 -7.01
C ARG A 75 -1.17 -7.29 -5.76
N GLN A 76 -0.06 -8.01 -5.83
CA GLN A 76 0.90 -8.20 -4.75
C GLN A 76 1.60 -6.89 -4.36
N ALA A 77 1.97 -6.04 -5.33
CA ALA A 77 2.52 -4.72 -5.04
C ALA A 77 1.52 -3.86 -4.23
N THR A 78 0.24 -3.92 -4.58
CA THR A 78 -0.82 -3.19 -3.88
C THR A 78 -1.04 -3.73 -2.46
N VAL A 79 -1.01 -5.05 -2.28
CA VAL A 79 -1.08 -5.71 -0.96
C VAL A 79 0.09 -5.29 -0.07
N LEU A 80 1.32 -5.34 -0.61
CA LEU A 80 2.53 -4.97 0.12
C LEU A 80 2.55 -3.49 0.50
N ALA A 81 2.08 -2.60 -0.38
CA ALA A 81 1.94 -1.19 -0.06
C ALA A 81 0.99 -0.99 1.13
N GLY A 82 -0.15 -1.69 1.17
CA GLY A 82 -1.08 -1.64 2.29
C GLY A 82 -0.49 -2.18 3.58
N ALA A 83 0.22 -3.31 3.53
CA ALA A 83 0.89 -3.89 4.69
C ALA A 83 1.97 -2.95 5.25
N PHE A 84 2.77 -2.35 4.37
CA PHE A 84 3.80 -1.39 4.74
C PHE A 84 3.20 -0.17 5.43
N LEU A 85 2.19 0.46 4.81
CA LEU A 85 1.54 1.65 5.37
C LEU A 85 0.88 1.35 6.71
N SER A 86 0.19 0.21 6.82
CA SER A 86 -0.40 -0.22 8.08
C SER A 86 0.65 -0.38 9.18
N SER A 87 1.81 -0.97 8.86
CA SER A 87 2.89 -1.11 9.82
C SER A 87 3.55 0.22 10.19
N TYR A 88 3.70 1.14 9.24
CA TYR A 88 4.23 2.48 9.49
C TYR A 88 3.28 3.25 10.42
N LEU A 89 2.00 3.29 10.08
CA LEU A 89 0.99 4.03 10.81
C LEU A 89 0.78 3.52 12.23
N ARG A 90 1.05 2.23 12.51
CA ARG A 90 1.05 1.68 13.88
C ARG A 90 2.10 2.27 14.81
N LYS A 91 3.14 2.94 14.29
CA LYS A 91 4.12 3.64 15.11
C LYS A 91 3.54 4.91 15.75
N HIS A 92 2.44 5.43 15.20
CA HIS A 92 1.73 6.56 15.78
C HIS A 92 0.95 6.09 17.03
N PRO A 93 1.18 6.70 18.22
CA PRO A 93 0.54 6.31 19.47
C PRO A 93 -0.99 6.27 19.40
N GLU A 94 -1.57 7.19 18.62
CA GLU A 94 -2.99 7.34 18.34
C GLU A 94 -3.58 6.20 17.48
N LEU A 95 -2.75 5.43 16.79
CA LEU A 95 -3.15 4.42 15.82
C LEU A 95 -2.70 3.01 16.19
N LYS A 96 -3.34 2.40 17.19
CA LYS A 96 -2.94 1.05 17.62
C LYS A 96 -3.29 -0.08 16.62
N ARG A 97 -4.16 0.13 15.62
CA ARG A 97 -4.71 -0.99 14.78
C ARG A 97 -5.14 -0.60 13.35
N VAL A 98 -4.29 0.06 12.57
CA VAL A 98 -4.54 0.22 11.13
C VAL A 98 -4.18 -1.07 10.37
N ASN A 99 -5.05 -1.49 9.44
CA ASN A 99 -4.87 -2.60 8.52
C ASN A 99 -4.99 -2.13 7.05
N PRO A 100 -4.54 -2.93 6.08
CA PRO A 100 -4.59 -2.54 4.66
C PRO A 100 -5.99 -2.18 4.18
N LYS A 101 -7.03 -2.90 4.62
CA LYS A 101 -8.43 -2.57 4.26
C LYS A 101 -8.88 -1.21 4.75
N ASP A 102 -8.37 -0.76 5.90
CA ASP A 102 -8.71 0.55 6.48
C ASP A 102 -8.10 1.67 5.63
N LEU A 103 -7.17 1.31 4.72
CA LEU A 103 -6.54 2.15 3.71
C LEU A 103 -7.07 1.87 2.29
N ASN A 104 -8.17 1.12 2.15
CA ASN A 104 -8.72 0.63 0.87
C ASN A 104 -7.67 -0.09 0.00
N LEU A 105 -6.66 -0.67 0.64
CA LEU A 105 -5.67 -1.51 0.01
C LEU A 105 -6.07 -2.97 0.25
N PRO A 106 -5.83 -3.85 -0.74
CA PRO A 106 -6.16 -5.25 -0.60
C PRO A 106 -5.41 -5.80 0.61
N GLU A 107 -6.14 -6.50 1.47
CA GLU A 107 -5.51 -7.29 2.51
C GLU A 107 -4.75 -8.45 1.88
N VAL A 108 -3.87 -9.03 2.66
CA VAL A 108 -3.26 -10.31 2.31
C VAL A 108 -4.36 -11.36 2.35
N THR A 109 -5.05 -11.57 1.22
CA THR A 109 -6.22 -12.46 1.11
C THR A 109 -5.85 -13.90 0.79
N SER A 110 -4.72 -14.12 0.11
CA SER A 110 -4.32 -15.45 -0.31
C SER A 110 -3.27 -16.05 0.61
N LEU A 111 -3.72 -17.11 1.26
CA LEU A 111 -2.94 -18.08 1.97
C LEU A 111 -1.99 -18.94 1.14
N SER A 112 -1.91 -18.71 -0.17
CA SER A 112 -1.13 -19.57 -1.05
C SER A 112 0.40 -19.48 -0.84
N ARG A 113 0.90 -18.62 0.06
CA ARG A 113 2.33 -18.62 0.45
C ARG A 113 2.67 -18.08 1.85
N ILE A 114 1.69 -17.92 2.74
CA ILE A 114 1.98 -17.59 4.14
C ILE A 114 1.63 -18.79 4.99
N ARG A 115 2.58 -19.32 5.77
CA ARG A 115 2.34 -20.37 6.77
C ARG A 115 1.29 -19.89 7.80
N TRP A 116 0.01 -20.06 7.47
CA TRP A 116 -1.16 -19.62 8.25
C TRP A 116 -1.15 -20.11 9.69
N GLU A 117 -0.63 -21.31 9.87
CA GLU A 117 -0.65 -22.07 11.13
C GLU A 117 0.09 -21.32 12.24
N GLU A 118 1.09 -20.52 11.89
CA GLU A 118 1.88 -19.73 12.83
C GLU A 118 1.17 -18.44 13.26
N PHE A 119 0.31 -17.90 12.39
CA PHE A 119 -0.38 -16.62 12.55
C PHE A 119 -1.69 -16.76 13.34
N LEU A 120 -2.49 -17.79 13.06
CA LEU A 120 -3.75 -18.06 13.76
C LEU A 120 -3.58 -18.32 15.26
N ARG A 121 -2.39 -18.78 15.69
CA ARG A 121 -2.10 -19.04 17.10
C ARG A 121 -2.15 -17.79 17.98
N LYS A 122 -2.02 -16.58 17.42
CA LYS A 122 -1.72 -15.40 18.23
C LYS A 122 -2.87 -14.43 18.50
N PHE A 123 -3.84 -14.18 17.63
CA PHE A 123 -4.75 -13.05 17.91
C PHE A 123 -6.20 -13.19 17.45
N ARG A 124 -7.11 -13.13 18.44
CA ARG A 124 -8.56 -13.04 18.31
C ARG A 124 -9.06 -11.65 18.78
N LYS A 125 -10.08 -11.16 18.05
CA LYS A 125 -11.15 -10.16 18.38
C LYS A 125 -10.93 -8.65 18.11
N LYS A 126 -11.52 -8.19 16.98
CA LYS A 126 -12.68 -7.28 16.69
C LYS A 126 -13.00 -6.10 17.66
N ASN A 127 -13.47 -4.89 17.30
CA ASN A 127 -14.40 -4.33 16.26
C ASN A 127 -14.06 -2.84 15.89
N PHE A 128 -14.33 -2.33 14.65
CA PHE A 128 -14.76 -0.93 14.30
C PHE A 128 -14.91 -0.66 12.75
N THR A 129 -15.35 0.55 12.35
CA THR A 129 -15.78 0.99 10.98
C THR A 129 -15.12 2.32 10.53
N VAL A 130 -14.95 2.58 9.20
CA VAL A 130 -14.27 3.77 8.59
C VAL A 130 -15.02 4.28 7.33
N GLU A 131 -15.03 5.60 7.07
CA GLU A 131 -15.64 6.27 5.89
C GLU A 131 -14.63 7.00 4.97
N TRP A 132 -15.04 7.27 3.72
CA TRP A 132 -14.19 7.64 2.56
C TRP A 132 -14.70 8.85 1.76
N LYS A 133 -13.79 9.56 1.07
CA LYS A 133 -14.07 10.41 -0.10
C LYS A 133 -13.26 9.92 -1.30
N CYS A 134 -13.95 9.56 -2.39
CA CYS A 134 -13.35 9.23 -3.68
C CYS A 134 -13.46 10.45 -4.61
N ASN A 135 -12.35 10.94 -5.15
CA ASN A 135 -12.38 11.87 -6.27
C ASN A 135 -12.53 11.06 -7.57
N SER A 136 -13.75 10.86 -8.05
CA SER A 136 -14.01 10.81 -9.48
C SER A 136 -14.10 12.26 -9.98
N SER A 137 -13.71 12.52 -11.22
CA SER A 137 -13.66 13.84 -11.87
C SER A 137 -15.02 14.54 -12.05
N GLU A 138 -16.04 14.15 -11.29
CA GLU A 138 -17.39 14.76 -11.26
C GLU A 138 -17.84 15.16 -9.84
N SER A 139 -16.98 15.09 -8.81
CA SER A 139 -17.38 15.43 -7.44
C SER A 139 -17.40 16.95 -7.12
N GLU A 140 -17.40 17.82 -8.13
CA GLU A 140 -17.40 19.29 -7.96
C GLU A 140 -18.76 19.91 -7.54
N SER A 141 -19.79 19.13 -7.18
CA SER A 141 -21.14 19.70 -7.00
C SER A 141 -21.63 19.94 -5.56
N TRP A 142 -20.78 19.92 -4.53
CA TRP A 142 -21.27 20.08 -3.13
C TRP A 142 -20.61 21.20 -2.33
N ILE A 143 -19.86 22.10 -2.98
CA ILE A 143 -19.46 23.37 -2.36
C ILE A 143 -20.26 24.51 -3.02
N GLN A 144 -21.47 24.71 -2.49
CA GLN A 144 -22.19 25.98 -2.38
C GLN A 144 -23.13 25.80 -1.18
N ASN A 145 -23.33 26.70 -0.24
CA ASN A 145 -22.69 27.91 0.29
C ASN A 145 -23.43 28.12 1.62
N GLU A 146 -22.73 28.59 2.66
CA GLU A 146 -23.27 29.15 3.92
C GLU A 146 -24.17 28.28 4.81
#